data_AF-A0A3D1A3B8-F1
#
_entry.id   AF-A0A3D1A3B8-F1
#
_cell.length_a   1.000
_cell.length_b   1.000
_cell.length_c   1.000
_cell.angle_alpha   90.00
_cell.angle_beta   90.00
_cell.angle_gamma   90.00
#
_symmetry.space_group_name_H-M   'P 1'
#
loop_
_entity.id
_entity.type
_entity.pdbx_description
1 polymer ?
#
loop_
_entity_poly.entity_id
_entity_poly.type
_entity_poly.pdbx_seq_one_letter_code
_entity_poly.pdbx_strand_id
1 'polypeptide(L)'
;MTVNKLLLLAALALAPALCPAPAAAQMGSRPEEQSFDYDPGAEQSKKVKQSMAETTYEDAEIVNHPYYGTVLISKHRWKNWVTRALYLTLINIALLAIILSLSRSEEHNIIVGYVLTGMSAAVSFWTFLCAVLIFQLNAHAWIYVLPVALATGGAGWLVLMKIKKSDVSLTELKESFQKMRSASNEDPRLASVQGTPGDWPNEDFIR
;
A
#
# COMPACT_ATOMS: atom_id res chain seq x y z
N MET A 1 28.77 2.05 16.50
CA MET A 1 27.44 2.23 15.87
C MET A 1 26.85 3.52 16.40
N THR A 2 26.41 4.43 15.55
CA THR A 2 25.80 5.70 15.97
C THR A 2 24.41 5.45 16.58
N VAL A 3 24.03 6.24 17.60
CA VAL A 3 22.77 6.11 18.37
C VAL A 3 21.53 6.02 17.47
N ASN A 4 21.54 6.72 16.33
CA ASN A 4 20.46 6.67 15.35
C ASN A 4 20.29 5.30 14.68
N LYS A 5 21.37 4.53 14.49
CA LYS A 5 21.30 3.16 13.95
C LYS A 5 20.69 2.20 14.95
N LEU A 6 20.90 2.44 16.25
CA LEU A 6 20.40 1.61 17.35
C LEU A 6 18.90 1.84 17.58
N LEU A 7 18.44 3.09 17.49
CA LEU A 7 17.01 3.44 17.51
C LEU A 7 16.24 2.87 16.31
N LEU A 8 16.83 2.90 15.12
CA LEU A 8 16.18 2.35 13.92
C LEU A 8 16.10 0.81 13.95
N LEU A 9 17.12 0.15 14.50
CA LEU A 9 17.12 -1.29 14.76
C LEU A 9 16.11 -1.68 15.85
N ALA A 10 15.98 -0.88 16.91
CA ALA A 10 14.98 -1.10 17.96
C ALA A 10 13.55 -0.92 17.43
N ALA A 11 13.31 0.09 16.60
CA ALA A 11 12.00 0.32 15.98
C ALA A 11 11.60 -0.79 14.99
N LEU A 12 12.54 -1.31 14.19
CA LEU A 12 12.28 -2.45 13.29
C LEU A 12 12.07 -3.77 14.06
N ALA A 13 12.70 -3.94 15.22
CA ALA A 13 12.52 -5.14 16.06
C ALA A 13 11.19 -5.16 16.82
N LEU A 14 10.58 -3.99 17.06
CA LEU A 14 9.28 -3.87 17.75
C LEU A 14 8.06 -4.10 16.82
N ALA A 15 8.21 -3.91 15.51
CA ALA A 15 7.13 -4.11 14.55
C ALA A 15 6.58 -5.56 14.48
N PRO A 16 7.39 -6.64 14.51
CA PRO A 16 6.87 -8.01 14.55
C PRO A 16 6.28 -8.42 15.90
N ALA A 17 6.50 -7.65 16.98
CA ALA A 17 5.93 -7.93 18.30
C ALA A 17 4.47 -7.45 18.46
N LEU A 18 4.01 -6.54 17.58
CA LEU A 18 2.68 -5.93 17.65
C LEU A 18 1.68 -6.49 16.61
N CYS A 19 2.14 -7.32 15.68
CA CYS A 19 1.27 -8.04 14.75
C CYS A 19 1.02 -9.46 15.28
N PRO A 20 -0.22 -9.97 15.31
CA PRO A 20 -0.47 -11.36 15.68
C PRO A 20 0.24 -12.28 14.68
N ALA A 21 1.28 -12.98 15.15
CA ALA A 21 1.95 -13.99 14.37
C ALA A 21 0.96 -15.12 14.05
N PRO A 22 0.97 -15.72 12.86
CA PRO A 22 0.12 -16.86 12.52
C PRO A 22 0.34 -18.08 13.45
N ALA A 23 1.46 -18.13 14.18
CA ALA A 23 1.73 -19.12 15.21
C ALA A 23 0.81 -18.99 16.45
N ALA A 24 0.24 -17.81 16.73
CA ALA A 24 -0.69 -17.62 17.84
C ALA A 24 -2.04 -18.33 17.61
N ALA A 25 -2.41 -18.58 16.35
CA ALA A 25 -3.62 -19.33 16.00
C ALA A 25 -3.49 -20.85 16.27
N GLN A 26 -2.27 -21.34 16.53
CA GLN A 26 -1.99 -22.75 16.82
C GLN A 26 -1.56 -23.00 18.27
N MET A 27 -1.41 -21.94 19.08
CA MET A 27 -1.16 -22.07 20.52
C MET A 27 -2.44 -22.52 21.23
N GLY A 28 -2.59 -23.83 21.41
CA GLY A 28 -3.62 -24.42 22.28
C GLY A 28 -4.39 -25.61 21.70
N SER A 29 -4.23 -25.93 20.41
CA SER A 29 -4.84 -27.14 19.85
C SER A 29 -4.08 -28.39 20.30
N ARG A 30 -4.81 -29.42 20.76
CA ARG A 30 -4.21 -30.70 21.14
C ARG A 30 -3.61 -31.38 19.90
N PRO A 31 -2.46 -32.08 20.02
CA PRO A 31 -1.81 -32.72 18.87
C PRO A 31 -2.70 -33.77 18.16
N GLU A 32 -3.68 -34.33 18.86
CA GLU A 32 -4.65 -35.30 18.34
C GLU A 32 -5.72 -34.67 17.43
N GLU A 33 -5.96 -33.35 17.53
CA GLU A 33 -6.96 -32.63 16.71
C GLU A 33 -6.38 -32.14 15.36
N GLN A 34 -5.05 -32.23 15.18
CA GLN A 34 -4.36 -31.82 13.95
C GLN A 34 -4.07 -32.98 12.99
N SER A 35 -4.25 -34.24 13.42
CA SER A 35 -4.02 -35.40 12.58
C SER A 35 -5.35 -35.92 12.02
N PHE A 36 -5.61 -35.62 10.76
CA PHE A 36 -6.63 -36.32 9.98
C PHE A 36 -6.15 -37.78 9.78
N ASP A 37 -6.84 -38.74 10.38
CA ASP A 37 -6.48 -40.17 10.43
C ASP A 37 -6.80 -40.87 9.10
N TYR A 38 -6.17 -40.38 8.03
CA TYR A 38 -6.21 -40.99 6.71
C TYR A 38 -4.91 -41.76 6.51
N ASP A 39 -5.01 -43.09 6.46
CA ASP A 39 -3.89 -43.99 6.14
C ASP A 39 -4.02 -44.50 4.69
N PRO A 40 -3.53 -43.75 3.69
CA PRO A 40 -3.47 -44.25 2.34
C PRO A 40 -2.34 -45.27 2.30
N GLY A 41 -2.70 -46.55 2.34
CA GLY A 41 -1.77 -47.68 2.41
C GLY A 41 -0.50 -47.53 1.55
N ALA A 42 0.56 -48.24 1.94
CA ALA A 42 1.97 -48.05 1.57
C ALA A 42 2.30 -47.71 0.09
N GLU A 43 1.45 -48.07 -0.87
CA GLU A 43 1.63 -47.72 -2.29
C GLU A 43 1.17 -46.30 -2.66
N GLN A 44 0.10 -45.79 -2.06
CA GLN A 44 -0.37 -44.42 -2.29
C GLN A 44 0.49 -43.39 -1.56
N SER A 45 1.03 -43.74 -0.38
CA SER A 45 2.00 -42.90 0.32
C SER A 45 3.33 -42.75 -0.43
N LYS A 46 3.73 -43.73 -1.27
CA LYS A 46 4.85 -43.58 -2.20
C LYS A 46 4.54 -42.59 -3.34
N LYS A 47 3.34 -42.64 -3.93
CA LYS A 47 2.92 -41.72 -5.00
C LYS A 47 2.70 -40.28 -4.51
N VAL A 48 2.17 -40.10 -3.30
CA VAL A 48 1.97 -38.76 -2.70
C VAL A 48 3.30 -38.17 -2.21
N LYS A 49 4.25 -38.99 -1.75
CA LYS A 49 5.63 -38.54 -1.47
C LYS A 49 6.44 -38.23 -2.73
N GLN A 50 6.04 -38.78 -3.89
CA GLN A 50 6.70 -38.58 -5.18
C GLN A 50 6.15 -37.39 -6.00
N SER A 51 5.38 -36.48 -5.40
CA SER A 51 5.15 -35.15 -6.00
C SER A 51 6.08 -34.08 -5.43
N MET A 52 7.26 -34.47 -4.94
CA MET A 52 8.35 -33.53 -4.78
C MET A 52 9.12 -33.50 -6.08
N ALA A 53 9.07 -32.34 -6.74
CA ALA A 53 10.11 -31.92 -7.67
C ALA A 53 11.46 -32.42 -7.14
N GLU A 54 12.26 -33.07 -7.98
CA GLU A 54 13.64 -33.45 -7.63
C GLU A 54 14.34 -32.25 -7.02
N THR A 55 14.40 -32.20 -5.69
CA THR A 55 15.21 -31.23 -4.97
C THR A 55 16.61 -31.81 -4.98
N THR A 56 17.31 -31.59 -6.07
CA THR A 56 18.76 -31.75 -6.14
C THR A 56 19.34 -30.98 -4.95
N TYR A 57 19.93 -31.68 -3.99
CA TYR A 57 20.40 -31.13 -2.71
C TYR A 57 21.51 -30.07 -2.86
N GLU A 58 21.93 -29.75 -4.08
CA GLU A 58 22.95 -28.75 -4.38
C GLU A 58 22.50 -27.31 -4.10
N ASP A 59 21.20 -27.03 -4.12
CA ASP A 59 20.63 -25.69 -3.95
C ASP A 59 20.14 -25.38 -2.53
N ALA A 60 20.36 -26.28 -1.58
CA ALA A 60 19.93 -26.14 -0.18
C ALA A 60 21.13 -26.09 0.77
N GLU A 61 21.18 -25.04 1.60
CA GLU A 61 22.10 -24.94 2.72
C GLU A 61 21.47 -25.60 3.95
N ILE A 62 22.18 -26.58 4.51
CA ILE A 62 21.79 -27.31 5.71
C ILE A 62 22.38 -26.59 6.92
N VAL A 63 21.53 -25.90 7.68
CA VAL A 63 21.93 -25.21 8.92
C VAL A 63 21.47 -26.05 10.11
N ASN A 64 22.41 -26.54 10.91
CA ASN A 64 22.08 -27.24 12.16
C ASN A 64 21.87 -26.22 13.28
N HIS A 65 20.62 -26.00 13.67
CA HIS A 65 20.27 -25.10 14.77
C HIS A 65 20.10 -25.90 16.08
N PRO A 66 20.72 -25.47 17.20
CA PRO A 66 20.72 -26.25 18.45
C PRO A 66 19.32 -26.46 19.05
N TYR A 67 18.37 -25.57 18.77
CA TYR A 67 16.97 -25.66 19.25
C TYR A 67 15.95 -26.17 18.22
N TYR A 68 16.19 -25.97 16.91
CA TYR A 68 15.19 -26.23 15.87
C TYR A 68 15.56 -27.44 14.99
N GLY A 69 16.67 -28.13 15.30
CA GLY A 69 17.19 -29.22 14.49
C GLY A 69 17.80 -28.73 13.19
N THR A 70 17.83 -29.62 12.20
CA THR A 70 18.40 -29.33 10.87
C THR A 70 17.40 -28.55 10.03
N VAL A 71 17.71 -27.28 9.75
CA VAL A 71 16.91 -26.41 8.89
C VAL A 71 17.52 -26.39 7.50
N LEU A 72 16.73 -26.82 6.51
CA LEU A 72 17.07 -26.70 5.08
C LEU A 72 16.64 -25.31 4.58
N ILE A 73 17.60 -24.49 4.18
CA ILE A 73 17.35 -23.14 3.63
C ILE A 73 17.79 -23.12 2.17
N SER A 74 16.93 -22.65 1.25
CA SER A 74 17.34 -22.55 -0.15
C SER A 74 18.35 -21.42 -0.38
N LYS A 75 19.43 -21.73 -1.09
CA LYS A 75 20.51 -20.80 -1.49
C LYS A 75 20.00 -19.64 -2.35
N HIS A 76 18.84 -19.83 -2.98
CA HIS A 76 18.22 -18.89 -3.91
C HIS A 76 17.01 -18.12 -3.32
N ARG A 77 16.87 -18.04 -1.99
CA ARG A 77 15.80 -17.22 -1.35
C ARG A 77 15.71 -15.79 -1.87
N TRP A 78 16.84 -15.20 -2.25
CA TRP A 78 16.89 -13.84 -2.83
C TRP A 78 16.09 -13.72 -4.13
N LYS A 79 15.99 -14.79 -4.95
CA LYS A 79 15.22 -14.77 -6.21
C LYS A 79 13.74 -14.53 -5.95
N ASN A 80 13.17 -15.16 -4.93
CA ASN A 80 11.78 -14.95 -4.53
C ASN A 80 11.53 -13.50 -4.09
N TRP A 81 12.47 -12.89 -3.36
CA TRP A 81 12.38 -11.48 -2.98
C TRP A 81 12.48 -10.53 -4.17
N VAL A 82 13.31 -10.85 -5.16
CA VAL A 82 13.37 -10.10 -6.43
C VAL A 82 12.05 -10.18 -7.18
N THR A 83 11.46 -11.38 -7.32
CA THR A 83 10.17 -11.55 -7.98
C THR A 83 9.06 -10.78 -7.27
N ARG A 84 9.02 -10.81 -5.93
CA ARG A 84 8.07 -10.02 -5.14
C ARG A 84 8.27 -8.52 -5.33
N ALA A 85 9.51 -8.05 -5.32
CA ALA A 85 9.82 -6.65 -5.60
C ALA A 85 9.32 -6.22 -6.98
N LEU A 86 9.48 -7.07 -7.99
CA LEU A 86 9.00 -6.82 -9.36
C LEU A 86 7.47 -6.73 -9.43
N TYR A 87 6.74 -7.63 -8.76
CA TYR A 87 5.27 -7.53 -8.72
C TYR A 87 4.81 -6.24 -8.03
N LEU A 88 5.45 -5.88 -6.91
CA LEU A 88 5.12 -4.67 -6.17
C LEU A 88 5.42 -3.41 -6.99
N THR A 89 6.52 -3.37 -7.74
CA THR A 89 6.83 -2.22 -8.61
C THR A 89 5.83 -2.10 -9.75
N LEU A 90 5.42 -3.20 -10.39
CA LEU A 90 4.38 -3.18 -11.42
C LEU A 90 3.05 -2.65 -10.88
N ILE A 91 2.62 -3.15 -9.71
CA ILE A 91 1.41 -2.67 -9.04
C ILE A 91 1.52 -1.18 -8.72
N ASN A 92 2.68 -0.73 -8.24
CA ASN A 92 2.88 0.67 -7.90
C ASN A 92 2.87 1.60 -9.12
N ILE A 93 3.44 1.15 -10.25
CA ILE A 93 3.39 1.90 -11.52
C ILE A 93 1.94 2.02 -12.00
N ALA A 94 1.16 0.94 -11.94
CA ALA A 94 -0.26 0.97 -12.28
C ALA A 94 -1.04 1.92 -11.35
N LEU A 95 -0.76 1.89 -10.06
CA LEU A 95 -1.37 2.78 -9.07
C LEU A 95 -1.04 4.25 -9.35
N LEU A 96 0.22 4.58 -9.66
CA LEU A 96 0.61 5.93 -10.04
C LEU A 96 -0.08 6.40 -11.32
N ALA A 97 -0.27 5.51 -12.31
CA ALA A 97 -1.00 5.83 -13.53
C ALA A 97 -2.47 6.18 -13.24
N ILE A 98 -3.12 5.45 -12.33
CA ILE A 98 -4.50 5.73 -11.87
C ILE A 98 -4.58 7.09 -11.15
N ILE A 99 -3.61 7.40 -10.28
CA ILE A 99 -3.61 8.69 -9.56
C ILE A 99 -3.43 9.86 -10.53
N LEU A 100 -2.65 9.66 -11.61
CA LEU A 100 -2.41 10.68 -12.62
C LEU A 100 -3.61 10.87 -13.58
N SER A 101 -4.41 9.83 -13.82
CA SER A 101 -5.60 9.93 -14.68
C SER A 101 -6.80 10.58 -13.99
N LEU A 102 -6.80 10.66 -12.65
CA LEU A 102 -7.89 11.25 -11.89
C LEU A 102 -7.93 12.78 -12.08
N SER A 103 -9.08 13.32 -12.51
CA SER A 103 -9.27 14.77 -12.59
C SER A 103 -9.34 15.38 -11.19
N ARG A 104 -8.77 16.56 -11.00
CA ARG A 104 -8.71 17.25 -9.69
C ARG A 104 -9.65 18.45 -9.62
N SER A 105 -10.74 18.42 -10.38
CA SER A 105 -11.77 19.46 -10.39
C SER A 105 -12.69 19.38 -9.18
N GLU A 106 -12.83 18.20 -8.59
CA GLU A 106 -13.76 17.92 -7.49
C GLU A 106 -13.03 17.54 -6.20
N GLU A 107 -13.58 17.94 -5.05
CA GLU A 107 -13.00 17.66 -3.73
C GLU A 107 -12.92 16.16 -3.42
N HIS A 108 -13.94 15.41 -3.85
CA HIS A 108 -13.97 13.95 -3.69
C HIS A 108 -12.77 13.30 -4.37
N ASN A 109 -12.41 13.75 -5.58
CA ASN A 109 -11.27 13.23 -6.31
C ASN A 109 -9.94 13.59 -5.65
N ILE A 110 -9.84 14.75 -4.99
CA ILE A 110 -8.63 15.12 -4.24
C ILE A 110 -8.45 14.23 -3.02
N ILE A 111 -9.52 13.96 -2.26
CA ILE A 111 -9.50 13.05 -1.10
C ILE A 111 -9.10 11.64 -1.55
N VAL A 112 -9.71 11.12 -2.62
CA VAL A 112 -9.33 9.82 -3.22
C VAL A 112 -7.87 9.84 -3.66
N GLY A 113 -7.41 10.95 -4.25
CA GLY A 113 -6.01 11.17 -4.62
C GLY A 113 -5.06 11.04 -3.42
N TYR A 114 -5.38 11.63 -2.27
CA TYR A 114 -4.57 11.47 -1.05
C TYR A 114 -4.51 10.03 -0.57
N VAL A 115 -5.64 9.33 -0.54
CA VAL A 115 -5.71 7.93 -0.10
C VAL A 115 -4.87 7.04 -1.02
N LEU A 116 -5.04 7.17 -2.34
CA LEU A 116 -4.28 6.39 -3.33
C LEU A 116 -2.78 6.71 -3.27
N THR A 117 -2.42 7.97 -3.04
CA THR A 117 -1.01 8.36 -2.87
C THR A 117 -0.40 7.77 -1.61
N GLY A 118 -1.18 7.68 -0.51
CA GLY A 118 -0.78 6.96 0.70
C GLY A 118 -0.55 5.46 0.45
N MET A 119 -1.43 4.81 -0.32
CA MET A 119 -1.23 3.42 -0.73
C MET A 119 0.03 3.25 -1.58
N SER A 120 0.28 4.15 -2.52
CA SER A 120 1.49 4.13 -3.36
C SER A 120 2.76 4.32 -2.53
N ALA A 121 2.73 5.20 -1.52
CA ALA A 121 3.84 5.38 -0.59
C ALA A 121 4.11 4.09 0.22
N ALA A 122 3.05 3.41 0.69
CA ALA A 122 3.19 2.15 1.42
C ALA A 122 3.79 1.03 0.56
N VAL A 123 3.36 0.90 -0.70
CA VAL A 123 3.94 -0.07 -1.66
C VAL A 123 5.40 0.27 -1.96
N SER A 124 5.72 1.55 -2.15
CA SER A 124 7.11 2.01 -2.37
C SER A 124 8.02 1.75 -1.17
N PHE A 125 7.48 1.86 0.04
CA PHE A 125 8.21 1.48 1.25
C PHE A 125 8.45 -0.04 1.30
N TRP A 126 7.48 -0.84 0.88
CA TRP A 126 7.63 -2.30 0.84
C TRP A 126 8.65 -2.77 -0.21
N THR A 127 8.69 -2.13 -1.38
CA THR A 127 9.74 -2.40 -2.40
C THR A 127 11.13 -2.02 -1.89
N PHE A 128 11.23 -0.93 -1.12
CA PHE A 128 12.46 -0.56 -0.44
C PHE A 128 12.90 -1.61 0.59
N LEU A 129 11.98 -2.14 1.41
CA LEU A 129 12.28 -3.23 2.34
C LEU A 129 12.75 -4.49 1.61
N CYS A 130 12.16 -4.82 0.46
CA CYS A 130 12.67 -5.93 -0.38
C CYS A 130 14.12 -5.69 -0.81
N ALA A 131 14.48 -4.47 -1.20
CA ALA A 131 15.87 -4.14 -1.55
C ALA A 131 16.84 -4.31 -0.36
N VAL A 132 16.43 -3.89 0.84
CA VAL A 132 17.22 -4.06 2.07
C VAL A 132 17.41 -5.54 2.41
N LEU A 133 16.38 -6.37 2.27
CA LEU A 133 16.47 -7.81 2.50
C LEU A 133 17.41 -8.49 1.49
N ILE A 134 17.34 -8.10 0.21
CA ILE A 134 18.25 -8.63 -0.82
C ILE A 134 19.70 -8.25 -0.51
N PHE A 135 19.93 -7.02 -0.02
CA PHE A 135 21.24 -6.58 0.46
C PHE A 135 21.74 -7.42 1.64
N GLN A 136 20.88 -7.69 2.64
CA GLN A 136 21.23 -8.55 3.78
C GLN A 136 21.57 -9.99 3.37
N LEU A 137 20.96 -10.49 2.29
CA LEU A 137 21.25 -11.80 1.71
C LEU A 137 22.54 -11.80 0.84
N ASN A 138 23.31 -10.72 0.82
CA ASN A 138 24.55 -10.55 0.03
C ASN A 138 24.38 -10.81 -1.47
N ALA A 139 23.17 -10.61 -2.02
CA ALA A 139 22.89 -10.83 -3.43
C ALA A 139 22.99 -9.53 -4.24
N HIS A 140 23.80 -9.50 -5.30
CA HIS A 140 24.02 -8.30 -6.15
C HIS A 140 22.75 -7.68 -6.77
N ALA A 141 21.63 -8.41 -6.78
CA ALA A 141 20.35 -7.92 -7.29
C ALA A 141 19.83 -6.65 -6.57
N TRP A 142 20.33 -6.34 -5.36
CA TRP A 142 19.95 -5.11 -4.63
C TRP A 142 20.26 -3.83 -5.42
N ILE A 143 21.30 -3.85 -6.27
CA ILE A 143 21.73 -2.70 -7.09
C ILE A 143 20.66 -2.30 -8.11
N TYR A 144 19.84 -3.24 -8.57
CA TYR A 144 18.76 -2.96 -9.51
C TYR A 144 17.46 -2.59 -8.81
N VAL A 145 17.12 -3.26 -7.71
CA VAL A 145 15.84 -3.05 -7.02
C VAL A 145 15.83 -1.71 -6.27
N LEU A 146 16.95 -1.32 -5.66
CA LEU A 146 17.02 -0.12 -4.82
C LEU A 146 16.80 1.19 -5.61
N PRO A 147 17.45 1.42 -6.77
CA PRO A 147 17.16 2.60 -7.60
C PRO A 147 15.71 2.66 -8.07
N VAL A 148 15.10 1.51 -8.40
CA VAL A 148 13.69 1.45 -8.83
C VAL A 148 12.76 1.83 -7.67
N ALA A 149 13.03 1.34 -6.46
CA ALA A 149 12.27 1.73 -5.27
C ALA A 149 12.40 3.24 -4.98
N LEU A 150 13.61 3.81 -5.10
CA LEU A 150 13.81 5.25 -4.93
C LEU A 150 13.12 6.08 -6.01
N ALA A 151 13.20 5.66 -7.27
CA ALA A 151 12.57 6.36 -8.38
C ALA A 151 11.04 6.36 -8.26
N THR A 152 10.44 5.22 -7.89
CA THR A 152 8.99 5.11 -7.70
C THR A 152 8.52 5.89 -6.46
N GLY A 153 9.26 5.85 -5.35
CA GLY A 153 8.99 6.70 -4.19
C GLY A 153 9.09 8.19 -4.50
N GLY A 154 10.12 8.60 -5.26
CA GLY A 154 10.28 9.98 -5.72
C GLY A 154 9.16 10.44 -6.65
N ALA A 155 8.73 9.58 -7.58
CA ALA A 155 7.56 9.85 -8.43
C ALA A 155 6.29 10.04 -7.59
N GLY A 156 6.03 9.16 -6.61
CA GLY A 156 4.91 9.29 -5.68
C GLY A 156 4.92 10.61 -4.89
N TRP A 157 6.10 11.04 -4.43
CA TRP A 157 6.26 12.33 -3.75
C TRP A 157 5.93 13.52 -4.66
N LEU A 158 6.39 13.51 -5.91
CA LEU A 158 6.06 14.56 -6.88
C LEU A 158 4.55 14.62 -7.17
N VAL A 159 3.90 13.46 -7.26
CA VAL A 159 2.44 13.37 -7.42
C VAL A 159 1.73 13.96 -6.20
N LEU A 160 2.17 13.64 -4.98
CA LEU A 160 1.62 14.22 -3.75
C LEU A 160 1.72 15.75 -3.74
N MET A 161 2.88 16.29 -4.15
CA MET A 161 3.07 17.74 -4.24
C MET A 161 2.15 18.38 -5.26
N LYS A 162 1.90 17.71 -6.39
CA LYS A 162 0.92 18.19 -7.37
C LYS A 162 -0.51 18.15 -6.83
N ILE A 163 -0.90 17.14 -6.06
CA ILE A 163 -2.22 17.07 -5.41
C ILE A 163 -2.36 18.21 -4.40
N LYS A 164 -1.36 18.41 -3.55
CA LYS A 164 -1.34 19.50 -2.56
C LYS A 164 -1.46 20.88 -3.22
N LYS A 165 -0.80 21.09 -4.37
CA LYS A 165 -0.94 22.35 -5.12
C LYS A 165 -2.36 22.56 -5.64
N SER A 166 -3.02 21.49 -6.11
CA SER A 166 -4.42 21.55 -6.57
C SER A 166 -5.38 21.86 -5.43
N ASP A 167 -5.15 21.31 -4.24
CA ASP A 167 -5.97 21.57 -3.04
C ASP A 167 -5.96 23.06 -2.66
N VAL A 168 -4.77 23.67 -2.54
CA VAL A 168 -4.62 25.10 -2.24
C VAL A 168 -5.38 25.96 -3.27
N SER A 169 -5.26 25.64 -4.57
CA SER A 169 -5.94 26.42 -5.61
C SER A 169 -7.47 26.34 -5.54
N LEU A 170 -8.05 25.22 -5.11
CA LEU A 170 -9.51 25.11 -4.96
C LEU A 170 -10.00 25.91 -3.75
N THR A 171 -9.24 25.92 -2.65
CA THR A 171 -9.60 26.73 -1.48
C THR A 171 -9.58 28.23 -1.79
N GLU A 172 -8.56 28.71 -2.52
CA GLU A 172 -8.50 30.11 -2.98
C GLU A 172 -9.65 30.47 -3.90
N LEU A 173 -10.03 29.56 -4.82
CA LEU A 173 -11.17 29.74 -5.72
C LEU A 173 -12.49 29.86 -4.94
N LYS A 174 -12.71 28.97 -3.96
CA LYS A 174 -13.89 29.02 -3.09
C LYS A 174 -13.95 30.31 -2.28
N GLU A 175 -12.84 30.75 -1.71
CA GLU A 175 -12.77 32.03 -1.00
C GLU A 175 -13.07 33.21 -1.93
N SER A 176 -12.59 33.18 -3.17
CA SER A 176 -12.83 34.25 -4.14
C SER A 176 -14.31 34.35 -4.52
N PHE A 177 -14.98 33.21 -4.72
CA PHE A 177 -16.42 33.18 -4.97
C PHE A 177 -17.22 33.60 -3.74
N GLN A 178 -16.80 33.22 -2.54
CA GLN A 178 -17.46 33.64 -1.31
C GLN A 178 -17.31 35.14 -1.08
N LYS A 179 -16.12 35.71 -1.33
CA LYS A 179 -15.86 37.15 -1.28
C LYS A 179 -16.69 37.90 -2.33
N MET A 180 -16.76 37.39 -3.56
CA MET A 180 -17.59 37.95 -4.63
C MET A 180 -19.08 37.90 -4.28
N ARG A 181 -19.56 36.80 -3.68
CA ARG A 181 -20.94 36.66 -3.20
C ARG A 181 -21.24 37.60 -2.03
N SER A 182 -20.30 37.84 -1.13
CA SER A 182 -20.46 38.80 -0.02
C SER A 182 -20.34 40.25 -0.46
N ALA A 183 -19.54 40.53 -1.50
CA ALA A 183 -19.40 41.86 -2.10
C ALA A 183 -20.55 42.19 -3.07
N SER A 184 -21.18 41.16 -3.62
CA SER A 184 -22.48 41.22 -4.28
C SER A 184 -23.56 41.42 -3.23
N ASN A 185 -23.60 42.62 -2.63
CA ASN A 185 -24.85 43.16 -2.12
C ASN A 185 -25.76 43.35 -3.33
N GLU A 186 -26.50 42.30 -3.70
CA GLU A 186 -27.65 42.48 -4.57
C GLU A 186 -28.57 43.51 -3.90
N ASP A 187 -28.91 44.56 -4.64
CA ASP A 187 -29.91 45.52 -4.20
C ASP A 187 -31.14 44.71 -3.74
N PRO A 188 -31.63 44.87 -2.50
CA PRO A 188 -32.79 44.13 -2.01
C PRO A 188 -34.05 44.33 -2.88
N ARG A 189 -34.03 45.30 -3.81
CA ARG A 189 -35.04 45.50 -4.86
C ARG A 189 -34.92 44.59 -6.09
N LEU A 190 -33.75 44.00 -6.32
CA LEU A 190 -33.45 43.08 -7.43
C LEU A 190 -33.33 41.63 -6.96
N ALA A 191 -33.48 41.38 -5.66
CA ALA A 191 -33.58 40.03 -5.12
C ALA A 191 -34.73 39.30 -5.84
N SER A 192 -34.42 38.17 -6.46
CA SER A 192 -35.43 37.37 -7.15
C SER A 192 -36.44 36.89 -6.12
N VAL A 193 -37.64 37.42 -6.28
CA VAL A 193 -38.80 37.10 -5.48
C VAL A 193 -39.16 35.63 -5.72
N GLN A 194 -38.99 34.77 -4.70
CA GLN A 194 -39.25 33.33 -4.83
C GLN A 194 -40.76 33.05 -4.93
N GLY A 195 -41.27 32.85 -6.15
CA GLY A 195 -42.65 32.43 -6.38
C GLY A 195 -42.96 32.22 -7.86
N THR A 196 -44.09 31.59 -8.14
CA THR A 196 -44.61 31.36 -9.50
C THR A 196 -45.43 32.59 -9.93
N PRO A 197 -45.50 32.96 -11.23
CA PRO A 197 -46.39 34.03 -11.67
C PRO A 197 -47.83 33.77 -11.21
N GLY A 198 -48.38 34.66 -10.38
CA GLY A 198 -49.69 34.51 -9.73
C GLY A 198 -49.67 34.45 -8.19
N ASP A 199 -48.51 34.23 -7.56
CA ASP A 199 -48.39 34.17 -6.09
C ASP A 199 -48.35 35.57 -5.41
N TRP A 200 -48.39 36.67 -6.17
CA TRP A 200 -48.08 38.05 -5.70
C TRP A 200 -49.24 39.03 -5.94
N PRO A 201 -50.41 38.86 -5.29
CA PRO A 201 -51.62 39.62 -5.60
C PRO A 201 -51.50 41.15 -5.37
N ASN A 202 -50.49 41.61 -4.62
CA ASN A 202 -50.27 43.04 -4.32
C ASN A 202 -49.10 43.67 -5.08
N GLU A 203 -48.28 42.87 -5.78
CA GLU A 203 -47.06 43.33 -6.46
C GLU A 203 -47.08 43.06 -7.98
N ASP A 204 -48.15 42.45 -8.47
CA ASP A 204 -48.34 42.20 -9.90
C ASP A 204 -48.75 43.49 -10.63
N PHE A 205 -47.94 43.91 -11.59
CA PHE A 205 -48.09 45.18 -12.32
C PHE A 205 -49.20 45.16 -13.38
N ILE A 206 -49.91 44.03 -13.52
CA ILE A 206 -51.02 43.89 -14.47
C ILE A 206 -52.33 43.99 -13.69
N ARG A 207 -52.89 45.20 -13.66
CA ARG A 207 -54.33 45.46 -13.47
C ARG A 207 -54.92 46.00 -14.76
#